data_AF-C3XS84-F1
#
_entry.id   AF-C3XS84-F1
#
_cell.length_a   1.000
_cell.length_b   1.000
_cell.length_c   1.000
_cell.angle_alpha   90.00
_cell.angle_beta   90.00
_cell.angle_gamma   90.00
#
_symmetry.space_group_name_H-M   'P 1'
#
loop_
_entity.id
_entity.type
_entity.pdbx_description
1 polymer ?
#
loop_
_entity_poly.entity_id
_entity_poly.type
_entity_poly.pdbx_seq_one_letter_code
_entity_poly.pdbx_strand_id
1 'polypeptide(L)'
;MSCCVPLLIGLFCCLWSSGQVGATLEGHGKVRRGIQTVYETRYETIEECCHGWARVGDTCTDLDECVADNGGCDQHCVNSVGSYHCSCDDGYNLLNGRTCRG
;
A
#
# COMPACT_ATOMS: atom_id res chain seq x y z
N MET A 1 8.64 1.69 6.42
CA MET A 1 8.73 1.77 4.95
C MET A 1 7.62 2.69 4.47
N SER A 2 7.94 3.68 3.65
CA SER A 2 6.99 4.64 3.08
C SER A 2 6.49 4.12 1.73
N CYS A 3 5.18 4.10 1.50
CA CYS A 3 4.62 3.70 0.22
C CYS A 3 4.50 4.94 -0.68
N CYS A 4 5.17 4.89 -1.84
CA CYS A 4 5.09 5.90 -2.88
C CYS A 4 4.36 5.32 -4.08
N VAL A 5 3.17 5.83 -4.40
CA VAL A 5 2.49 5.46 -5.65
C VAL A 5 3.07 6.32 -6.77
N PRO A 6 3.54 5.74 -7.89
CA PRO A 6 4.02 6.51 -9.03
C PRO A 6 2.84 7.20 -9.72
N LEU A 7 2.89 8.53 -9.81
CA LEU A 7 1.95 9.29 -10.64
C LEU A 7 2.51 9.51 -12.03
N LEU A 8 1.61 9.70 -13.00
CA LEU A 8 2.01 10.23 -14.30
C LEU A 8 2.71 11.58 -14.07
N ILE A 9 3.97 11.66 -14.50
CA ILE A 9 4.87 12.81 -14.41
C ILE A 9 5.47 13.04 -13.00
N GLY A 10 6.36 12.15 -12.56
CA GLY A 10 7.46 12.49 -11.64
C GLY A 10 7.12 12.93 -10.22
N LEU A 11 5.86 12.89 -9.80
CA LEU A 11 5.43 13.14 -8.42
C LEU A 11 5.26 11.80 -7.70
N PHE A 12 5.93 11.65 -6.56
CA PHE A 12 5.75 10.54 -5.63
C PHE A 12 4.77 10.98 -4.56
N CYS A 13 3.62 10.30 -4.43
CA CYS A 13 2.78 10.52 -3.25
C CYS A 13 3.16 9.53 -2.16
N CYS A 14 3.82 10.04 -1.11
CA CYS A 14 4.11 9.28 0.10
C CYS A 14 2.84 9.20 0.96
N LEU A 15 2.19 8.03 1.03
CA LEU A 15 1.13 7.78 2.00
C LEU A 15 1.76 7.45 3.36
N TRP A 16 1.27 8.07 4.44
CA TRP A 16 1.75 7.80 5.81
C TRP A 16 1.24 6.43 6.27
N SER A 17 2.06 5.70 7.03
CA SER A 17 1.80 4.35 7.56
C SER A 17 0.64 4.22 8.57
N SER A 18 -0.32 5.17 8.57
CA SER A 18 -1.28 5.38 9.67
C SER A 18 -2.75 5.35 9.24
N GLY A 19 -3.11 4.59 8.20
CA GLY A 19 -4.50 4.16 7.98
C GLY A 19 -5.49 5.25 7.51
N GLN A 20 -5.04 6.27 6.78
CA GLN A 20 -5.93 7.24 6.14
C GLN A 20 -5.99 7.04 4.62
N VAL A 21 -7.22 6.97 4.07
CA VAL A 21 -7.50 7.21 2.65
C VAL A 21 -7.28 8.69 2.37
N GLY A 22 -6.23 9.03 1.62
CA GLY A 22 -5.97 10.43 1.28
C GLY A 22 -4.51 10.71 1.03
N ALA A 23 -4.12 10.58 -0.22
CA ALA A 23 -2.94 11.25 -0.73
C ALA A 23 -3.42 12.56 -1.38
N THR A 24 -3.09 13.71 -0.79
CA THR A 24 -3.33 15.02 -1.43
C THR A 24 -2.43 15.16 -2.63
N LEU A 25 -2.99 15.04 -3.84
CA LEU A 25 -2.33 15.49 -5.05
C LEU A 25 -2.77 16.92 -5.35
N GLU A 26 -1.83 17.87 -5.33
CA GLU A 26 -2.07 19.20 -5.88
C GLU A 26 -2.00 19.12 -7.42
N GLY A 27 -3.08 18.65 -8.04
CA GLY A 27 -3.28 18.74 -9.49
C GLY A 27 -3.97 20.05 -9.86
N HIS A 28 -3.23 21.08 -10.29
CA HIS A 28 -3.83 22.29 -10.84
C HIS A 28 -4.37 22.05 -12.26
N GLY A 29 -5.60 21.54 -12.37
CA GLY A 29 -6.33 21.42 -13.64
C GLY A 29 -6.97 22.76 -14.06
N LYS A 30 -6.74 23.20 -15.31
CA LYS A 30 -7.43 24.36 -15.90
C LYS A 30 -8.76 23.92 -16.52
N VAL A 31 -9.87 24.50 -16.08
CA VAL A 31 -11.20 24.29 -16.66
C VAL A 31 -11.72 25.60 -17.22
N ARG A 32 -12.25 25.59 -18.45
CA ARG A 32 -12.85 26.78 -19.06
C ARG A 32 -14.34 26.80 -18.75
N ARG A 33 -14.80 27.82 -18.02
CA ARG A 33 -16.23 28.12 -17.81
C ARG A 33 -16.53 29.46 -18.48
N GLY A 34 -17.08 29.41 -19.69
CA GLY A 34 -17.27 30.60 -20.52
C GLY A 34 -15.93 31.24 -20.93
N ILE A 35 -15.80 32.55 -20.76
CA ILE A 35 -14.56 33.32 -21.07
C ILE A 35 -13.51 33.29 -19.95
N GLN A 36 -13.81 32.66 -18.81
CA GLN A 36 -12.92 32.62 -17.65
C GLN A 36 -12.22 31.25 -17.57
N THR A 37 -10.89 31.29 -17.45
CA THR A 37 -10.11 30.09 -17.10
C THR A 37 -10.14 29.99 -15.58
N VAL A 38 -10.81 28.97 -15.07
CA VAL A 38 -10.89 28.68 -13.64
C VAL A 38 -9.91 27.55 -13.34
N TYR A 39 -9.13 27.70 -12.28
CA TYR A 39 -8.36 26.61 -11.72
C TYR A 39 -9.33 25.83 -10.83
N GLU A 40 -9.71 24.63 -11.24
CA GLU A 40 -10.63 23.77 -10.48
C GLU A 40 -9.80 22.66 -9.84
N THR A 41 -9.90 22.53 -8.52
CA THR A 41 -9.33 21.42 -7.78
C THR A 41 -10.14 20.17 -8.13
N ARG A 42 -9.59 19.28 -8.96
CA ARG A 42 -10.13 17.92 -9.07
C ARG A 42 -9.48 17.07 -8.00
N TYR A 43 -10.30 16.57 -7.09
CA TYR A 43 -9.92 15.53 -6.15
C TYR A 43 -9.96 14.21 -6.93
N GLU A 44 -8.82 13.72 -7.38
CA GLU A 44 -8.71 12.32 -7.79
C GLU A 44 -8.61 11.52 -6.49
N THR A 45 -9.70 10.86 -6.10
CA THR A 45 -9.66 9.88 -5.02
C THR A 45 -8.66 8.80 -5.41
N ILE A 46 -7.48 8.80 -4.79
CA ILE A 46 -6.58 7.65 -4.87
C ILE A 46 -7.28 6.52 -4.10
N GLU A 47 -8.00 5.69 -4.85
CA GLU A 47 -8.78 4.57 -4.33
C GLU A 47 -7.92 3.37 -3.89
N GLU A 48 -6.63 3.57 -3.61
CA GLU A 48 -5.72 2.46 -3.35
C GLU A 48 -5.07 2.58 -1.97
N CYS A 49 -5.32 1.56 -1.14
CA CYS A 49 -4.53 1.35 0.06
C CYS A 49 -3.12 0.92 -0.33
N CYS A 50 -2.14 1.22 0.52
CA CYS A 50 -0.78 0.74 0.33
C CYS A 50 -0.73 -0.80 0.32
N HIS A 51 0.28 -1.38 -0.34
CA HIS A 51 0.48 -2.83 -0.30
C HIS A 51 0.57 -3.31 1.16
N GLY A 52 -0.06 -4.43 1.48
CA GLY A 52 -0.24 -4.93 2.84
C GLY A 52 -1.40 -4.29 3.62
N TRP A 53 -2.28 -3.54 2.93
CA TRP A 53 -3.49 -2.97 3.53
C TRP A 53 -4.71 -3.21 2.63
N ALA A 54 -5.83 -3.58 3.24
CA ALA A 54 -7.11 -3.76 2.58
C ALA A 54 -8.03 -2.57 2.85
N ARG A 55 -8.88 -2.24 1.87
CA ARG A 55 -9.93 -1.22 2.02
C ARG A 55 -11.11 -1.82 2.78
N VAL A 56 -11.42 -1.24 3.93
CA VAL A 56 -12.64 -1.54 4.70
C VAL A 56 -13.38 -0.23 4.92
N GLY A 57 -14.42 0.01 4.10
CA GLY A 57 -15.10 1.31 4.02
C GLY A 57 -14.15 2.42 3.58
N ASP A 58 -14.09 3.48 4.38
CA ASP A 58 -13.21 4.65 4.20
C ASP A 58 -11.91 4.53 5.01
N THR A 59 -11.47 3.31 5.35
CA THR A 59 -10.22 3.10 6.09
C THR A 59 -9.38 2.04 5.43
N CYS A 60 -8.06 2.18 5.55
CA CYS A 60 -7.12 1.13 5.21
C CYS A 60 -6.81 0.35 6.48
N THR A 61 -7.20 -0.92 6.50
CA THR A 61 -6.88 -1.85 7.59
C THR A 61 -5.77 -2.76 7.16
N ASP A 62 -4.96 -3.21 8.11
CA ASP A 62 -3.92 -4.20 7.87
C ASP A 62 -4.50 -5.41 7.11
N LEU A 63 -3.82 -5.85 6.06
CA LEU A 63 -4.16 -7.07 5.35
C LEU A 63 -3.33 -8.19 5.96
N ASP A 64 -3.97 -9.16 6.61
CA ASP A 64 -3.28 -10.35 7.09
C ASP A 64 -3.04 -11.32 5.92
N GLU A 65 -1.87 -11.22 5.27
CA GLU A 65 -1.54 -12.09 4.16
C GLU A 65 -1.31 -13.55 4.59
N CYS A 66 -1.08 -13.82 5.88
CA CYS A 66 -0.88 -15.18 6.38
C CYS A 66 -2.16 -16.02 6.30
N VAL A 67 -3.34 -15.39 6.27
CA VAL A 67 -4.62 -16.08 6.10
C VAL A 67 -4.73 -16.75 4.73
N ALA A 68 -4.05 -16.21 3.71
CA ALA A 68 -4.07 -16.73 2.35
C ALA A 68 -2.77 -17.48 2.04
N ASP A 69 -2.87 -18.80 1.80
CA ASP A 69 -1.73 -19.64 1.41
C ASP A 69 -0.50 -19.49 2.32
N ASN A 70 -0.72 -19.24 3.62
CA ASN A 70 0.35 -18.99 4.60
C ASN A 70 1.30 -17.85 4.17
N GLY A 71 0.81 -16.83 3.46
CA GLY A 71 1.66 -15.77 2.87
C GLY A 71 2.70 -16.29 1.86
N GLY A 72 2.57 -17.54 1.37
CA GLY A 72 3.58 -18.22 0.57
C GLY A 72 4.83 -18.62 1.37
N CYS A 73 4.75 -18.67 2.70
CA CYS A 73 5.80 -19.16 3.58
C CYS A 73 5.82 -20.69 3.59
N ASP A 74 7.02 -21.27 3.61
CA ASP A 74 7.23 -22.72 3.60
C ASP A 74 6.85 -23.39 4.93
N GLN A 75 7.09 -22.71 6.06
CA GLN A 75 6.73 -23.20 7.39
C GLN A 75 5.79 -22.23 8.09
N HIS A 76 6.32 -21.16 8.69
CA HIS A 76 5.52 -20.24 9.50
C HIS A 76 5.40 -18.88 8.82
N CYS A 77 4.18 -18.34 8.77
CA CYS A 77 3.91 -16.96 8.44
C CYS A 77 3.57 -16.18 9.70
N VAL A 78 4.16 -14.99 9.84
CA VAL A 78 3.91 -14.08 10.96
C VAL A 78 3.48 -12.73 10.39
N ASN A 79 2.20 -12.42 10.60
CA ASN A 79 1.61 -11.15 10.19
C ASN A 79 2.20 -9.99 11.00
N SER A 80 2.37 -8.83 10.37
CA SER A 80 2.87 -7.61 10.99
C SER A 80 2.15 -6.40 10.42
N VAL A 81 2.11 -5.27 11.12
CA VAL A 81 1.34 -4.13 10.60
C VAL A 81 1.95 -3.60 9.30
N GLY A 82 1.19 -3.72 8.21
CA GLY A 82 1.50 -3.34 6.84
C GLY A 82 2.39 -4.32 6.07
N SER A 83 2.63 -5.53 6.58
CA SER A 83 3.42 -6.57 5.90
C SER A 83 3.35 -7.93 6.60
N TYR A 84 4.10 -8.91 6.14
CA TYR A 84 4.31 -10.16 6.85
C TYR A 84 5.75 -10.64 6.65
N HIS A 85 6.15 -11.64 7.43
CA HIS A 85 7.42 -12.31 7.23
C HIS A 85 7.30 -13.80 7.53
N CYS A 86 8.16 -14.58 6.90
CA CYS A 86 8.24 -16.02 7.14
C CYS A 86 9.28 -16.34 8.21
N SER A 87 9.02 -17.38 8.98
CA SER A 87 9.96 -17.98 9.92
C SER A 87 10.00 -19.50 9.76
N CYS A 88 11.08 -20.11 10.26
CA CYS A 88 11.32 -21.55 10.17
C CYS A 88 11.37 -22.19 11.56
N ASP A 89 11.08 -23.48 11.61
CA ASP A 89 11.29 -24.33 12.78
C ASP A 89 12.77 -24.39 13.18
N ASP A 90 13.02 -24.73 14.44
CA ASP A 90 14.37 -24.91 14.97
C ASP A 90 15.15 -25.93 14.12
N GLY A 91 16.37 -25.55 13.73
CA GLY A 91 17.23 -26.37 12.86
C GLY A 91 17.07 -26.11 11.36
N TYR A 92 16.15 -25.23 10.95
CA TYR A 92 15.98 -24.82 9.56
C TYR A 92 16.42 -23.36 9.35
N ASN A 93 17.02 -23.07 8.20
CA ASN A 93 17.42 -21.72 7.80
C ASN A 93 16.43 -21.14 6.80
N LEU A 94 16.08 -19.87 6.97
CA LEU A 94 15.23 -19.14 6.04
C LEU A 94 16.03 -18.69 4.82
N LEU A 95 15.57 -19.09 3.64
CA LEU A 95 16.14 -18.79 2.33
C LEU A 95 15.15 -17.96 1.52
N ASN A 96 15.65 -16.93 0.83
CA ASN A 96 14.87 -16.02 -0.01
C ASN A 96 13.64 -15.39 0.69
N GLY A 97 13.67 -15.33 2.03
CA GLY A 97 12.58 -14.81 2.86
C GLY A 97 11.32 -15.66 2.89
N ARG A 98 11.33 -16.89 2.32
CA ARG A 98 10.13 -17.75 2.24
C ARG A 98 10.37 -19.24 2.46
N THR A 99 11.51 -19.78 2.01
CA THR A 99 11.77 -21.23 1.99
C THR A 99 12.61 -21.65 3.19
N CYS A 100 12.30 -22.77 3.83
CA CYS A 100 13.02 -23.28 4.99
C CYS A 100 13.86 -24.51 4.61
N ARG A 101 15.12 -24.55 5.06
CA ARG A 101 16.01 -25.69 4.77
C ARG A 101 16.95 -26.01 5.94
N GLY A 102 16.95 -27.28 6.35
CA GLY A 102 17.85 -27.87 7.35
C GLY A 102 19.12 -28.46 6.76
#